data_AF-A0A2S2QK45-F1
#
_entry.id   AF-A0A2S2QK45-F1
#
_cell.length_a   1.000
_cell.length_b   1.000
_cell.length_c   1.000
_cell.angle_alpha   90.00
_cell.angle_beta   90.00
_cell.angle_gamma   90.00
#
_symmetry.space_group_name_H-M   'P 1'
#
loop_
_entity.id
_entity.type
_entity.pdbx_description
1 polymer ?
#
loop_
_entity_poly.entity_id
_entity_poly.type
_entity_poly.pdbx_seq_one_letter_code
_entity_poly.pdbx_strand_id
1 'polypeptide(L)'
;TLNFQVSNNVLSIFEPISIVVITSVELRLFGPLFSILWRLFTDHHLCVILKKLINTNEVLRNLNIEVTINVTDLRTFLVGFTIHFIIYIVSLSGYFRVTPDYSFLSWGMWSLGFLFNRFLFYEYIALVTCVQIMVSKMNDELSKGSVPIGELGALHTVVLDDLEYMNRFILGLPMIVNIIANNMSSVIYLLYHYVIFKGLFIASEVNLFVPVFDVALKLFDMVLLFSFCRAVEIEVNRTTLVLQQKLIMETDQKVRRKLAFFSLRRLHADFHFTLCGFYKINYRQLLLLLSKVITFLVIQIQFKRHRYSEASE
;
A
#
# COMPACT_ATOMS: atom_id res chain seq x y z
N THR A 1 -12.13 46.76 -26.93
CA THR A 1 -12.19 46.73 -25.44
C THR A 1 -12.83 45.47 -24.87
N LEU A 2 -13.54 44.62 -25.63
CA LEU A 2 -14.10 43.35 -25.12
C LEU A 2 -13.13 42.15 -25.01
N ASN A 3 -11.94 42.20 -25.61
CA ASN A 3 -10.99 41.07 -25.59
C ASN A 3 -10.07 41.02 -24.37
N PHE A 4 -10.08 42.04 -23.49
CA PHE A 4 -9.23 42.07 -22.30
C PHE A 4 -9.90 41.51 -21.03
N GLN A 5 -11.24 41.48 -20.99
CA GLN A 5 -12.00 40.98 -19.84
C GLN A 5 -12.04 39.45 -19.76
N VAL A 6 -12.00 38.75 -20.91
CA VAL A 6 -11.96 37.29 -20.94
C VAL A 6 -10.59 36.77 -20.46
N SER A 7 -9.50 37.47 -20.77
CA SER A 7 -8.15 37.12 -20.30
C SER A 7 -7.98 37.24 -18.79
N ASN A 8 -8.61 38.24 -18.16
CA ASN A 8 -8.53 38.43 -16.70
C ASN A 8 -9.35 37.37 -15.92
N ASN A 9 -10.46 36.90 -16.49
CA ASN A 9 -11.24 35.81 -15.91
C ASN A 9 -10.58 34.43 -16.07
N VAL A 10 -9.78 34.23 -17.13
CA VAL A 10 -9.03 32.97 -17.30
C VAL A 10 -7.83 32.93 -16.36
N LEU A 11 -7.12 34.05 -16.15
CA LEU A 11 -6.01 34.11 -15.19
C LEU A 11 -6.49 33.93 -13.73
N SER A 12 -7.66 34.47 -13.36
CA SER A 12 -8.22 34.31 -12.00
C SER A 12 -8.69 32.88 -11.69
N ILE A 13 -8.93 32.04 -12.71
CA ILE A 13 -9.22 30.60 -12.59
C ILE A 13 -7.94 29.77 -12.36
N PHE A 14 -6.77 30.27 -12.75
CA PHE A 14 -5.47 29.60 -12.51
C PHE A 14 -4.88 29.89 -11.12
N GLU A 15 -5.22 31.02 -10.50
CA GLU A 15 -4.75 31.39 -9.16
C GLU A 15 -5.18 30.47 -7.98
N PRO A 16 -6.34 29.77 -7.99
CA PRO A 16 -6.70 28.85 -6.90
C PRO A 16 -6.21 27.42 -7.13
N ILE A 17 -5.82 27.01 -8.35
CA ILE A 17 -5.40 25.63 -8.58
C ILE A 17 -3.97 25.48 -8.09
N SER A 18 -3.85 25.13 -6.80
CA SER A 18 -2.56 24.79 -6.20
C SER A 18 -1.87 23.72 -7.05
N ILE A 19 -0.56 23.86 -7.24
CA ILE A 19 0.27 22.85 -7.90
C ILE A 19 0.02 21.44 -7.33
N VAL A 20 -0.30 21.35 -6.03
CA VAL A 20 -0.67 20.10 -5.35
C VAL A 20 -1.92 19.45 -5.95
N VAL A 21 -2.93 20.25 -6.34
CA VAL A 21 -4.15 19.74 -6.97
C VAL A 21 -3.86 19.27 -8.40
N ILE A 22 -3.05 20.01 -9.16
CA ILE A 22 -2.60 19.59 -10.51
C ILE A 22 -1.84 18.27 -10.42
N THR A 23 -0.82 18.19 -9.56
CA THR A 23 -0.07 16.95 -9.31
C THR A 23 -0.99 15.83 -8.83
N SER A 24 -2.04 16.14 -8.05
CA SER A 24 -2.99 15.12 -7.60
C SER A 24 -3.82 14.54 -8.74
N VAL A 25 -4.25 15.36 -9.70
CA VAL A 25 -4.94 14.91 -10.92
C VAL A 25 -4.00 14.06 -11.77
N GLU A 26 -2.78 14.53 -11.98
CA GLU A 26 -1.76 13.81 -12.76
C GLU A 26 -1.43 12.45 -12.13
N LEU A 27 -1.17 12.39 -10.83
CA LEU A 27 -0.89 11.13 -10.11
C LEU A 27 -2.07 10.16 -10.17
N ARG A 28 -3.30 10.68 -10.12
CA ARG A 28 -4.51 9.84 -10.24
C ARG A 28 -4.66 9.22 -11.62
N LEU A 29 -4.23 9.93 -12.67
CA LEU A 29 -4.25 9.43 -14.05
C LEU A 29 -3.07 8.51 -14.36
N PHE A 30 -1.85 8.94 -14.02
CA PHE A 30 -0.62 8.27 -14.40
C PHE A 30 -0.21 7.15 -13.45
N GLY A 31 -0.63 7.16 -12.18
CA GLY A 31 -0.28 6.11 -11.21
C GLY A 31 -0.67 4.69 -11.67
N PRO A 32 -1.92 4.47 -12.14
CA PRO A 32 -2.35 3.18 -12.69
C PRO A 32 -1.55 2.80 -13.93
N LEU A 33 -1.40 3.72 -14.89
CA LEU A 33 -0.65 3.50 -16.13
C LEU A 33 0.81 3.14 -15.86
N PHE A 34 1.44 3.86 -14.93
CA PHE A 34 2.79 3.59 -14.47
C PHE A 34 2.91 2.16 -13.94
N SER A 35 1.95 1.70 -13.13
CA SER A 35 1.99 0.34 -12.58
C SER A 35 1.80 -0.74 -13.65
N ILE A 36 0.93 -0.49 -14.64
CA ILE A 36 0.75 -1.39 -15.78
C ILE A 36 2.06 -1.51 -16.57
N LEU A 37 2.68 -0.38 -16.90
CA LEU A 37 3.96 -0.35 -17.62
C LEU A 37 5.07 -1.00 -16.81
N TRP A 38 5.16 -0.70 -15.52
CA TRP A 38 6.14 -1.30 -14.62
C TRP A 38 6.03 -2.82 -14.60
N ARG A 39 4.79 -3.33 -14.61
CA ARG A 39 4.53 -4.75 -14.58
C ARG A 39 5.10 -5.50 -15.78
N LEU A 40 5.06 -4.90 -16.97
CA LEU A 40 5.64 -5.48 -18.18
C LEU A 40 7.13 -5.78 -18.03
N PHE A 41 7.85 -5.01 -17.21
CA PHE A 41 9.28 -5.20 -16.96
C PHE A 41 9.56 -6.16 -15.81
N THR A 42 8.68 -6.21 -14.79
CA THR A 42 8.97 -6.92 -13.55
C THR A 42 8.30 -8.29 -13.43
N ASP A 43 7.38 -8.64 -14.32
CA ASP A 43 6.62 -9.91 -14.25
C ASP A 43 7.53 -11.14 -14.24
N HIS A 44 8.57 -11.15 -15.07
CA HIS A 44 9.55 -12.24 -15.10
C HIS A 44 10.24 -12.41 -13.74
N HIS A 45 10.69 -11.31 -13.15
CA HIS A 45 11.33 -11.32 -11.84
C HIS A 45 10.38 -11.79 -10.73
N LEU A 46 9.11 -11.38 -10.80
CA LEU A 46 8.12 -11.81 -9.82
C LEU A 46 7.85 -13.32 -9.93
N CYS A 47 7.76 -13.85 -11.16
CA CYS A 47 7.62 -15.30 -11.38
C CYS A 47 8.80 -16.08 -10.77
N VAL A 48 10.03 -15.57 -10.89
CA VAL A 48 11.21 -16.18 -10.27
C VAL A 48 11.10 -16.18 -8.75
N ILE A 49 10.68 -15.06 -8.12
CA ILE A 49 10.47 -15.02 -6.66
C ILE A 49 9.37 -16.00 -6.24
N LEU A 50 8.23 -16.01 -6.94
CA LEU A 50 7.14 -16.93 -6.65
C LEU A 50 7.61 -18.38 -6.68
N LYS A 51 8.42 -18.76 -7.69
CA LYS A 51 9.01 -20.09 -7.77
C LYS A 51 9.93 -20.39 -6.59
N LYS A 52 10.76 -19.42 -6.15
CA LYS A 52 11.61 -19.59 -4.97
C LYS A 52 10.82 -19.72 -3.67
N LEU A 53 9.74 -18.96 -3.50
CA LEU A 53 8.86 -19.06 -2.34
C LEU A 53 8.14 -20.42 -2.32
N ILE A 54 7.66 -20.91 -3.47
CA ILE A 54 7.08 -22.25 -3.61
C ILE A 54 8.11 -23.33 -3.26
N ASN A 55 9.34 -23.23 -3.77
CA ASN A 55 10.40 -24.19 -3.45
C ASN A 55 10.75 -24.16 -1.95
N THR A 56 10.84 -22.98 -1.35
CA THR A 56 11.05 -22.82 0.10
C THR A 56 9.92 -23.48 0.89
N ASN A 57 8.68 -23.31 0.44
CA ASN A 57 7.52 -23.95 1.03
C ASN A 57 7.59 -25.48 0.96
N GLU A 58 8.05 -26.02 -0.16
CA GLU A 58 8.24 -27.45 -0.34
C GLU A 58 9.34 -28.00 0.58
N VAL A 59 10.45 -27.26 0.74
CA VAL A 59 11.49 -27.61 1.71
C VAL A 59 10.94 -27.61 3.14
N LEU A 60 10.16 -26.58 3.52
CA LEU A 60 9.50 -26.54 4.84
C LEU A 60 8.59 -27.75 5.05
N ARG A 61 7.80 -28.11 4.03
CA ARG A 61 6.95 -29.30 4.07
C ARG A 61 7.76 -30.59 4.25
N ASN A 62 8.90 -30.72 3.58
CA ASN A 62 9.79 -31.88 3.72
C ASN A 62 10.41 -31.97 5.13
N LEU A 63 10.51 -30.86 5.84
CA LEU A 63 10.91 -30.79 7.25
C LEU A 63 9.75 -31.03 8.23
N ASN A 64 8.59 -31.51 7.74
CA ASN A 64 7.34 -31.64 8.50
C ASN A 64 6.82 -30.31 9.08
N ILE A 65 7.24 -29.18 8.52
CA ILE A 65 6.74 -27.84 8.87
C ILE A 65 5.59 -27.54 7.93
N GLU A 66 4.37 -27.75 8.40
CA GLU A 66 3.18 -27.48 7.61
C GLU A 66 2.89 -25.97 7.58
N VAL A 67 3.26 -25.33 6.47
CA VAL A 67 2.86 -23.96 6.14
C VAL A 67 1.49 -24.01 5.47
N THR A 68 0.47 -24.30 6.27
CA THR A 68 -0.92 -24.13 5.83
C THR A 68 -1.35 -22.70 6.11
N ILE A 69 -1.82 -22.03 5.06
CA ILE A 69 -2.65 -20.84 5.23
C ILE A 69 -3.92 -21.35 5.91
N ASN A 70 -4.20 -20.87 7.12
CA ASN A 70 -5.41 -21.25 7.82
C ASN A 70 -6.61 -20.94 6.90
N VAL A 71 -7.48 -21.93 6.68
CA VAL A 71 -8.68 -21.78 5.85
C VAL A 71 -9.52 -20.60 6.35
N THR A 72 -9.50 -20.33 7.65
CA THR A 72 -10.17 -19.17 8.26
C THR A 72 -9.57 -17.84 7.81
N ASP A 73 -8.24 -17.73 7.73
CA ASP A 73 -7.54 -16.52 7.31
C ASP A 73 -7.73 -16.27 5.82
N LEU A 74 -7.62 -17.33 5.01
CA LEU A 74 -7.91 -17.28 3.58
C LEU A 74 -9.37 -16.88 3.32
N ARG A 75 -10.33 -17.46 4.06
CA ARG A 75 -11.75 -17.09 3.97
C ARG A 75 -11.96 -15.62 4.34
N THR A 76 -11.33 -15.15 5.40
CA THR A 76 -11.43 -13.75 5.84
C THR A 76 -10.86 -12.80 4.78
N PHE A 77 -9.71 -13.15 4.20
CA PHE A 77 -9.10 -12.41 3.10
C PHE A 77 -10.01 -12.36 1.86
N LEU A 78 -10.55 -13.50 1.43
CA LEU A 78 -11.45 -13.60 0.27
C LEU A 78 -12.77 -12.85 0.49
N VAL A 79 -13.35 -12.93 1.69
CA VAL A 79 -14.55 -12.16 2.05
C VAL A 79 -14.25 -10.67 2.05
N GLY A 80 -13.14 -10.25 2.65
CA GLY A 80 -12.71 -8.84 2.66
C GLY A 80 -12.45 -8.31 1.24
N PHE A 81 -11.78 -9.09 0.39
CA PHE A 81 -11.59 -8.80 -1.03
C PHE A 81 -12.92 -8.62 -1.76
N THR A 82 -13.85 -9.57 -1.57
CA THR A 82 -15.16 -9.56 -2.25
C THR A 82 -16.01 -8.36 -1.81
N ILE A 83 -16.07 -8.09 -0.51
CA ILE A 83 -16.80 -6.93 0.04
C ILE A 83 -16.22 -5.64 -0.52
N HIS A 84 -14.89 -5.50 -0.51
CA HIS A 84 -14.23 -4.31 -1.02
C HIS A 84 -14.44 -4.13 -2.54
N PHE A 85 -14.45 -5.24 -3.30
CA PHE A 85 -14.78 -5.23 -4.72
C PHE A 85 -16.23 -4.81 -4.99
N ILE A 86 -17.21 -5.35 -4.24
CA ILE A 86 -18.63 -4.97 -4.37
C ILE A 86 -18.81 -3.49 -4.05
N ILE A 87 -18.24 -3.04 -2.94
CA ILE A 87 -18.26 -1.63 -2.52
C ILE A 87 -17.74 -0.72 -3.62
N TYR A 88 -16.68 -1.15 -4.31
CA TYR A 88 -16.15 -0.40 -5.42
C TYR A 88 -17.10 -0.35 -6.62
N ILE A 89 -17.68 -1.48 -7.04
CA ILE A 89 -18.64 -1.51 -8.16
C ILE A 89 -19.81 -0.57 -7.90
N VAL A 90 -20.26 -0.47 -6.63
CA VAL A 90 -21.28 0.49 -6.20
C VAL A 90 -20.79 1.93 -6.36
N SER A 91 -19.57 2.25 -5.93
CA SER A 91 -18.96 3.59 -6.09
C SER A 91 -18.83 3.98 -7.57
N LEU A 92 -18.29 3.08 -8.41
CA LEU A 92 -18.13 3.26 -9.86
C LEU A 92 -19.48 3.52 -10.54
N SER A 93 -20.51 2.74 -10.19
CA SER A 93 -21.87 2.91 -10.71
C SER A 93 -22.47 4.25 -10.29
N GLY A 94 -22.17 4.71 -9.07
CA GLY A 94 -22.55 6.03 -8.58
C GLY A 94 -21.95 7.16 -9.43
N TYR A 95 -20.65 7.09 -9.71
CA TYR A 95 -19.98 8.07 -10.58
C TYR A 95 -20.51 8.05 -12.01
N PHE A 96 -20.78 6.87 -12.57
CA PHE A 96 -21.34 6.72 -13.92
C PHE A 96 -22.67 7.46 -14.07
N ARG A 97 -23.56 7.34 -13.08
CA ARG A 97 -24.86 8.03 -13.09
C ARG A 97 -24.75 9.55 -13.01
N VAL A 98 -23.72 10.04 -12.33
CA VAL A 98 -23.54 11.47 -12.02
C VAL A 98 -22.79 12.22 -13.13
N THR A 99 -21.99 11.50 -13.93
CA THR A 99 -21.12 12.10 -14.97
C THR A 99 -21.33 11.44 -16.34
N PRO A 100 -22.53 11.55 -16.94
CA PRO A 100 -22.88 10.88 -18.18
C PRO A 100 -22.07 11.39 -19.40
N ASP A 101 -21.47 12.58 -19.30
CA ASP A 101 -20.80 13.26 -20.42
C ASP A 101 -19.42 12.68 -20.79
N TYR A 102 -18.89 11.75 -19.98
CA TYR A 102 -17.64 11.06 -20.32
C TYR A 102 -17.86 10.04 -21.44
N SER A 103 -16.95 10.03 -22.41
CA SER A 103 -16.97 9.02 -23.47
C SER A 103 -16.88 7.60 -22.88
N PHE A 104 -17.54 6.65 -23.53
CA PHE A 104 -17.45 5.22 -23.16
C PHE A 104 -15.99 4.74 -23.04
N LEU A 105 -15.11 5.26 -23.91
CA LEU A 105 -13.68 4.96 -23.88
C LEU A 105 -13.01 5.44 -22.58
N SER A 106 -13.33 6.65 -22.12
CA SER A 106 -12.82 7.20 -20.87
C SER A 106 -13.24 6.36 -19.66
N TRP A 107 -14.49 5.90 -19.63
CA TRP A 107 -14.98 4.97 -18.60
C TRP A 107 -14.27 3.62 -18.65
N GLY A 108 -14.06 3.08 -19.84
CA GLY A 108 -13.33 1.83 -20.04
C GLY A 108 -11.91 1.90 -19.51
N MET A 109 -11.17 2.98 -19.84
CA MET A 109 -9.81 3.19 -19.35
C MET A 109 -9.75 3.36 -17.83
N TRP A 110 -10.68 4.13 -17.25
CA TRP A 110 -10.72 4.34 -15.80
C TRP A 110 -11.01 3.04 -15.04
N SER A 111 -11.96 2.25 -15.54
CA SER A 111 -12.33 0.95 -14.97
C SER A 111 -11.17 -0.05 -15.07
N LEU A 112 -10.49 -0.11 -16.22
CA LEU A 112 -9.35 -1.02 -16.42
C LEU A 112 -8.18 -0.66 -15.49
N GLY A 113 -7.78 0.61 -15.44
CA GLY A 113 -6.72 1.07 -14.55
C GLY A 113 -7.04 0.78 -13.09
N PHE A 114 -8.30 0.93 -12.69
CA PHE A 114 -8.72 0.58 -11.35
C PHE A 114 -8.63 -0.92 -11.05
N LEU A 115 -9.19 -1.77 -11.92
CA LEU A 115 -9.17 -3.23 -11.73
C LEU A 115 -7.73 -3.73 -11.58
N PHE A 116 -6.83 -3.23 -12.42
CA PHE A 116 -5.41 -3.53 -12.35
C PHE A 116 -4.79 -3.09 -11.02
N ASN A 117 -5.08 -1.87 -10.56
CA ASN A 117 -4.58 -1.38 -9.27
C ASN A 117 -5.01 -2.26 -8.10
N ARG A 118 -6.24 -2.76 -8.13
CA ARG A 118 -6.74 -3.66 -7.09
C ARG A 118 -6.05 -5.00 -7.14
N PHE A 119 -5.91 -5.57 -8.33
CA PHE A 119 -5.19 -6.82 -8.50
C PHE A 119 -3.77 -6.71 -7.92
N LEU A 120 -3.03 -5.67 -8.31
CA LEU A 120 -1.68 -5.40 -7.82
C LEU A 120 -1.63 -5.22 -6.29
N PHE A 121 -2.58 -4.47 -5.72
CA PHE A 121 -2.68 -4.27 -4.28
C PHE A 121 -2.85 -5.59 -3.52
N TYR A 122 -3.83 -6.40 -3.93
CA TYR A 122 -4.13 -7.66 -3.26
C TYR A 122 -3.08 -8.74 -3.49
N GLU A 123 -2.46 -8.77 -4.68
CA GLU A 123 -1.31 -9.61 -4.95
C GLU A 123 -0.16 -9.28 -3.99
N TYR A 124 0.15 -8.00 -3.82
CA TYR A 124 1.18 -7.57 -2.88
C TYR A 124 0.85 -7.95 -1.43
N ILE A 125 -0.38 -7.72 -0.97
CA ILE A 125 -0.82 -8.13 0.38
C ILE A 125 -0.72 -9.65 0.55
N ALA A 126 -1.13 -10.43 -0.44
CA ALA A 126 -1.05 -11.89 -0.39
C ALA A 126 0.40 -12.39 -0.30
N LEU A 127 1.31 -11.81 -1.09
CA LEU A 127 2.74 -12.13 -1.06
C LEU A 127 3.38 -11.82 0.30
N VAL A 128 3.13 -10.63 0.82
CA VAL A 128 3.65 -10.19 2.12
C VAL A 128 3.09 -11.05 3.26
N THR A 129 1.80 -11.41 3.19
CA THR A 129 1.17 -12.33 4.14
C THR A 129 1.76 -13.75 4.05
N CYS A 130 2.04 -14.24 2.84
CA CYS A 130 2.69 -15.54 2.64
C CYS A 130 4.07 -15.58 3.34
N VAL A 131 4.89 -14.54 3.13
CA VAL A 131 6.18 -14.39 3.81
C VAL A 131 6.00 -14.35 5.33
N GLN A 132 5.03 -13.59 5.84
CA GLN A 132 4.74 -13.54 7.27
C GLN A 132 4.44 -14.93 7.84
N ILE A 133 3.58 -15.71 7.18
CA ILE A 133 3.20 -17.05 7.63
C ILE A 133 4.41 -17.98 7.62
N MET A 134 5.23 -17.94 6.56
CA MET A 134 6.47 -18.73 6.48
C MET A 134 7.40 -18.41 7.64
N VAL A 135 7.70 -17.13 7.89
CA VAL A 135 8.56 -16.70 9.00
C VAL A 135 7.96 -17.11 10.34
N SER A 136 6.64 -16.98 10.51
CA SER A 136 5.95 -17.39 11.73
C SER A 136 6.10 -18.87 12.04
N LYS A 137 5.92 -19.74 11.03
CA LYS A 137 6.14 -21.18 11.17
C LYS A 137 7.60 -21.51 11.46
N MET A 138 8.54 -20.83 10.80
CA MET A 138 9.97 -21.01 11.11
C MET A 138 10.28 -20.62 12.56
N ASN A 139 9.71 -19.52 13.06
CA ASN A 139 9.88 -19.08 14.45
C ASN A 139 9.29 -20.08 15.45
N ASP A 140 8.15 -20.68 15.14
CA ASP A 140 7.53 -21.68 16.01
C ASP A 140 8.41 -22.94 16.10
N GLU A 141 8.95 -23.42 14.99
CA GLU A 141 9.84 -24.60 14.96
C GLU A 141 11.21 -24.32 15.57
N LEU A 142 11.71 -23.08 15.43
CA LEU A 142 12.90 -22.61 16.12
C LEU A 142 12.74 -22.70 17.65
N SER A 143 11.57 -22.33 18.18
CA SER A 143 11.31 -22.43 19.62
C SER A 143 11.32 -23.89 20.09
N LYS A 144 10.69 -24.79 19.33
CA LYS A 144 10.60 -26.23 19.64
C LYS A 144 11.97 -26.91 19.57
N GLY A 145 12.83 -26.51 18.63
CA GLY A 145 14.12 -27.16 18.38
C GLY A 145 14.01 -28.51 17.68
N SER A 146 12.91 -28.74 16.96
CA SER A 146 12.63 -29.93 16.15
C SER A 146 13.53 -30.02 14.91
N VAL A 147 13.94 -28.87 14.37
CA VAL A 147 14.67 -28.76 13.10
C VAL A 147 16.07 -28.16 13.34
N PRO A 148 17.11 -28.61 12.61
CA PRO A 148 18.45 -28.05 12.72
C PRO A 148 18.49 -26.54 12.47
N ILE A 149 19.05 -25.79 13.44
CA ILE A 149 19.18 -24.32 13.39
C ILE A 149 19.85 -23.81 12.10
N GLY A 150 20.78 -24.57 11.53
CA GLY A 150 21.48 -24.18 10.31
C GLY A 150 20.58 -24.16 9.08
N GLU A 151 19.72 -25.15 8.94
CA GLU A 151 18.75 -25.23 7.84
C GLU A 151 17.68 -24.15 7.99
N LEU A 152 17.15 -23.98 9.21
CA LEU A 152 16.14 -22.99 9.50
C LEU A 152 16.65 -21.55 9.30
N GLY A 153 17.88 -21.26 9.73
CA GLY A 153 18.53 -19.97 9.52
C GLY A 153 18.79 -19.68 8.03
N ALA A 154 19.14 -20.69 7.23
CA ALA A 154 19.31 -20.55 5.80
C ALA A 154 17.97 -20.23 5.10
N LEU A 155 16.91 -20.99 5.41
CA LEU A 155 15.57 -20.74 4.87
C LEU A 155 15.04 -19.36 5.25
N HIS A 156 15.21 -18.97 6.50
CA HIS A 156 14.80 -17.64 6.97
C HIS A 156 15.55 -16.52 6.21
N THR A 157 16.85 -16.70 5.97
CA THR A 157 17.64 -15.73 5.18
C THR A 157 17.12 -15.64 3.75
N VAL A 158 16.86 -16.77 3.08
CA VAL A 158 16.33 -16.79 1.70
C VAL A 158 15.00 -16.07 1.60
N VAL A 159 14.07 -16.33 2.53
CA VAL A 159 12.74 -15.70 2.54
C VAL A 159 12.84 -14.19 2.75
N LEU A 160 13.72 -13.72 3.64
CA LEU A 160 13.92 -12.29 3.86
C LEU A 160 14.62 -11.59 2.70
N ASP A 161 15.62 -12.23 2.09
CA ASP A 161 16.31 -11.69 0.92
C ASP A 161 15.34 -11.55 -0.27
N ASP A 162 14.46 -12.54 -0.47
CA ASP A 162 13.41 -12.47 -1.50
C ASP A 162 12.35 -11.39 -1.18
N LEU A 163 11.97 -11.20 0.09
CA LEU A 163 11.09 -10.09 0.51
C LEU A 163 11.73 -8.73 0.24
N GLU A 164 13.00 -8.55 0.60
CA GLU A 164 13.72 -7.30 0.35
C GLU A 164 13.85 -7.02 -1.15
N TYR A 165 14.20 -8.04 -1.94
CA TYR A 165 14.30 -7.92 -3.39
C TYR A 165 12.95 -7.56 -4.03
N MET A 166 11.86 -8.21 -3.61
CA MET A 166 10.50 -7.88 -4.03
C MET A 166 10.13 -6.44 -3.70
N ASN A 167 10.34 -6.02 -2.46
CA ASN A 167 10.01 -4.68 -2.00
C ASN A 167 10.89 -3.60 -2.63
N ARG A 168 12.13 -3.92 -2.98
CA ARG A 168 13.07 -2.94 -3.51
C ARG A 168 12.91 -2.74 -5.01
N PHE A 169 12.76 -3.82 -5.77
CA PHE A 169 12.88 -3.79 -7.23
C PHE A 169 11.61 -4.13 -7.98
N ILE A 170 10.69 -4.89 -7.39
CA ILE A 170 9.51 -5.40 -8.11
C ILE A 170 8.27 -4.58 -7.76
N LEU A 171 7.82 -4.64 -6.51
CA LEU A 171 6.51 -4.12 -6.11
C LEU A 171 6.59 -2.81 -5.31
N GLY A 172 7.78 -2.44 -4.81
CA GLY A 172 7.94 -1.23 -3.99
C GLY A 172 7.49 0.05 -4.66
N LEU A 173 7.98 0.30 -5.88
CA LEU A 173 7.70 1.55 -6.57
C LEU A 173 6.23 1.65 -7.01
N PRO A 174 5.62 0.58 -7.58
CA PRO A 174 4.18 0.54 -7.79
C PRO A 174 3.38 0.77 -6.51
N MET A 175 3.74 0.16 -5.37
CA MET A 175 3.04 0.41 -4.11
C MET A 175 3.14 1.87 -3.67
N ILE A 176 4.30 2.52 -3.79
CA ILE A 176 4.46 3.93 -3.45
C ILE A 176 3.65 4.82 -4.39
N VAL A 177 3.84 4.71 -5.70
CA VAL A 177 3.25 5.64 -6.68
C VAL A 177 1.74 5.44 -6.80
N ASN A 178 1.30 4.20 -6.89
CA ASN A 178 -0.06 3.88 -7.32
C ASN A 178 -1.01 3.53 -6.17
N ILE A 179 -0.49 3.10 -5.02
CA ILE A 179 -1.32 2.88 -3.84
C ILE A 179 -1.19 4.07 -2.90
N ILE A 180 0.00 4.38 -2.40
CA ILE A 180 0.17 5.43 -1.39
C ILE A 180 -0.08 6.82 -1.99
N ALA A 181 0.71 7.24 -2.99
CA ALA A 181 0.64 8.59 -3.54
C ALA A 181 -0.69 8.85 -4.27
N ASN A 182 -1.16 7.89 -5.06
CA ASN A 182 -2.46 7.98 -5.73
C ASN A 182 -3.65 8.02 -4.75
N ASN A 183 -3.66 7.23 -3.67
CA ASN A 183 -4.75 7.32 -2.68
C ASN A 183 -4.72 8.67 -1.96
N MET A 184 -3.55 9.17 -1.56
CA MET A 184 -3.44 10.51 -0.96
C MET A 184 -3.87 11.61 -1.92
N SER A 185 -3.46 11.53 -3.19
CA SER A 185 -3.86 12.46 -4.25
C SER A 185 -5.37 12.42 -4.49
N SER A 186 -5.96 11.22 -4.47
CA SER A 186 -7.41 11.04 -4.61
C SER A 186 -8.16 11.66 -3.43
N VAL A 187 -7.67 11.51 -2.20
CA VAL A 187 -8.26 12.16 -1.01
C VAL A 187 -8.22 13.67 -1.15
N ILE A 188 -7.07 14.24 -1.53
CA ILE A 188 -6.93 15.68 -1.77
C ILE A 188 -7.92 16.14 -2.84
N TYR A 189 -7.93 15.47 -4.00
CA TYR A 189 -8.78 15.82 -5.14
C TYR A 189 -10.27 15.82 -4.77
N LEU A 190 -10.73 14.73 -4.12
CA LEU A 190 -12.14 14.57 -3.77
C LEU A 190 -12.59 15.61 -2.76
N LEU A 191 -11.80 15.85 -1.71
CA LEU A 191 -12.13 16.85 -0.70
C LEU A 191 -12.06 18.27 -1.28
N TYR A 192 -11.07 18.56 -2.12
CA TYR A 192 -10.91 19.86 -2.76
C TYR A 192 -12.10 20.18 -3.68
N HIS A 193 -12.46 19.29 -4.60
CA HIS A 193 -13.50 19.58 -5.61
C HIS A 193 -14.94 19.39 -5.10
N TYR A 194 -15.19 18.40 -4.24
CA TYR A 194 -16.56 18.07 -3.82
C TYR A 194 -16.96 18.69 -2.48
N VAL A 195 -16.00 19.08 -1.63
CA VAL A 195 -16.26 19.67 -0.31
C VAL A 195 -15.85 21.14 -0.26
N ILE A 196 -14.58 21.46 -0.54
CA ILE A 196 -14.05 22.81 -0.35
C ILE A 196 -14.53 23.75 -1.46
N PHE A 197 -14.37 23.40 -2.74
CA PHE A 197 -14.70 24.27 -3.87
C PHE A 197 -15.89 23.73 -4.70
N LYS A 198 -16.93 23.26 -3.99
CA LYS A 198 -18.18 22.82 -4.62
C LYS A 198 -18.77 23.93 -5.51
N GLY A 199 -19.15 23.58 -6.74
CA GLY A 199 -19.79 24.48 -7.71
C GLY A 199 -18.84 25.22 -8.67
N LEU A 200 -17.52 25.21 -8.43
CA LEU A 200 -16.56 25.80 -9.38
C LEU A 200 -16.25 24.89 -10.56
N PHE A 201 -16.30 23.57 -10.36
CA PHE A 201 -15.84 22.58 -11.33
C PHE A 201 -16.89 21.52 -11.69
N ILE A 202 -17.98 21.43 -10.93
CA ILE A 202 -19.00 20.38 -11.11
C ILE A 202 -20.35 21.08 -11.22
N ALA A 203 -20.99 20.94 -12.39
CA ALA A 203 -22.25 21.59 -12.73
C ALA A 203 -23.49 20.93 -12.09
N SER A 204 -23.36 19.69 -11.59
CA SER A 204 -24.47 18.92 -11.00
C SER A 204 -24.38 18.83 -9.47
N GLU A 205 -25.53 18.75 -8.81
CA GLU A 205 -25.62 18.43 -7.38
C GLU A 205 -25.24 16.96 -7.13
N VAL A 206 -23.94 16.69 -7.12
CA VAL A 206 -23.43 15.37 -6.73
C VAL A 206 -23.73 15.17 -5.25
N ASN A 207 -24.42 14.08 -4.93
CA ASN A 207 -24.64 13.68 -3.55
C ASN A 207 -23.29 13.47 -2.87
N LEU A 208 -23.04 14.23 -1.78
CA LEU A 208 -21.79 14.22 -1.02
C LEU A 208 -21.42 12.83 -0.48
N PHE A 209 -22.41 11.93 -0.39
CA PHE A 209 -22.22 10.55 0.03
C PHE A 209 -21.15 9.81 -0.78
N VAL A 210 -21.18 9.92 -2.12
CA VAL A 210 -20.26 9.19 -3.02
C VAL A 210 -18.78 9.59 -2.78
N PRO A 211 -18.40 10.88 -2.83
CA PRO A 211 -17.01 11.28 -2.60
C PRO A 211 -16.54 11.04 -1.15
N VAL A 212 -17.40 11.19 -0.14
CA VAL A 212 -17.03 10.87 1.26
C VAL A 212 -16.75 9.38 1.42
N PHE A 213 -17.58 8.55 0.83
CA PHE A 213 -17.40 7.10 0.87
C PHE A 213 -16.14 6.67 0.12
N ASP A 214 -15.83 7.26 -1.04
CA ASP A 214 -14.59 6.98 -1.78
C ASP A 214 -13.35 7.40 -0.97
N VAL A 215 -13.38 8.58 -0.32
CA VAL A 215 -12.32 9.01 0.61
C VAL A 215 -12.12 7.97 1.72
N ALA A 216 -13.19 7.48 2.34
CA ALA A 216 -13.10 6.47 3.40
C ALA A 216 -12.43 5.17 2.90
N LEU A 217 -12.74 4.73 1.67
CA LEU A 217 -12.12 3.55 1.08
C LEU A 217 -10.63 3.75 0.81
N LYS A 218 -10.25 4.92 0.29
CA LYS A 218 -8.83 5.26 0.06
C LYS A 218 -8.02 5.29 1.34
N LEU A 219 -8.60 5.80 2.42
CA LEU A 219 -8.00 5.77 3.75
C LEU A 219 -7.88 4.34 4.29
N PHE A 220 -8.95 3.55 4.14
CA PHE A 220 -8.96 2.14 4.56
C PHE A 220 -7.88 1.32 3.86
N ASP A 221 -7.70 1.49 2.55
CA ASP A 221 -6.63 0.84 1.77
C ASP A 221 -5.23 1.11 2.35
N MET A 222 -4.97 2.38 2.69
CA MET A 222 -3.68 2.76 3.28
C MET A 222 -3.49 2.15 4.67
N VAL A 223 -4.53 2.16 5.50
CA VAL A 223 -4.48 1.50 6.82
C VAL A 223 -4.21 0.01 6.65
N LEU A 224 -4.87 -0.65 5.71
CA LEU A 224 -4.68 -2.07 5.43
C LEU A 224 -3.24 -2.37 5.02
N LEU A 225 -2.70 -1.63 4.03
CA LEU A 225 -1.31 -1.76 3.59
C LEU A 225 -0.32 -1.67 4.75
N PHE A 226 -0.43 -0.59 5.53
CA PHE A 226 0.48 -0.34 6.65
C PHE A 226 0.33 -1.40 7.76
N SER A 227 -0.87 -1.93 7.97
CA SER A 227 -1.12 -2.96 8.98
C SER A 227 -0.48 -4.30 8.62
N PHE A 228 -0.62 -4.75 7.37
CA PHE A 228 -0.01 -5.99 6.90
C PHE A 228 1.53 -5.90 6.89
N CYS A 229 2.10 -4.82 6.35
CA CYS A 229 3.54 -4.60 6.38
C CYS A 229 4.10 -4.58 7.82
N ARG A 230 3.39 -3.94 8.75
CA ARG A 230 3.75 -3.95 10.18
C ARG A 230 3.68 -5.34 10.79
N ALA A 231 2.67 -6.14 10.44
CA ALA A 231 2.54 -7.50 10.94
C ALA A 231 3.75 -8.36 10.55
N VAL A 232 4.26 -8.18 9.33
CA VAL A 232 5.50 -8.83 8.88
C VAL A 232 6.72 -8.33 9.64
N GLU A 233 6.86 -7.01 9.80
CA GLU A 233 7.96 -6.44 10.59
C GLU A 233 8.00 -7.00 12.02
N ILE A 234 6.84 -7.08 12.67
CA ILE A 234 6.71 -7.67 14.02
C ILE A 234 7.14 -9.14 14.00
N GLU A 235 6.65 -9.93 13.04
CA GLU A 235 6.94 -11.36 12.99
C GLU A 235 8.42 -11.65 12.69
N VAL A 236 9.03 -10.89 11.79
CA VAL A 236 10.45 -10.98 11.47
C VAL A 236 11.33 -10.55 12.66
N ASN A 237 10.89 -9.55 13.43
CA ASN A 237 11.60 -9.14 14.64
C ASN A 237 11.36 -10.09 15.83
N ARG A 238 10.23 -10.84 15.86
CA ARG A 238 9.97 -11.91 16.83
C ARG A 238 11.06 -12.99 16.78
N THR A 239 11.64 -13.26 15.62
CA THR A 239 12.75 -14.21 15.46
C THR A 239 13.91 -13.91 16.41
N THR A 240 14.26 -12.63 16.62
CA THR A 240 15.35 -12.24 17.53
C THR A 240 15.04 -12.65 18.97
N LEU A 241 13.79 -12.44 19.41
CA LEU A 241 13.34 -12.84 20.74
C LEU A 241 13.36 -14.36 20.92
N VAL A 242 12.87 -15.11 19.92
CA VAL A 242 12.89 -16.59 19.95
C VAL A 242 14.32 -17.12 19.99
N LEU A 243 15.24 -16.54 19.21
CA LEU A 243 16.65 -16.89 19.22
C LEU A 243 17.31 -16.65 20.58
N GLN A 244 17.01 -15.52 21.23
CA GLN A 244 17.55 -15.21 22.55
C GLN A 244 17.05 -16.19 23.61
N GLN A 245 15.74 -16.50 23.62
CA GLN A 245 15.17 -17.49 24.54
C GLN A 245 15.83 -18.87 24.34
N LYS A 246 15.95 -19.31 23.08
CA LYS A 246 16.58 -20.60 22.76
C LYS A 246 18.05 -20.63 23.16
N LEU A 247 18.80 -19.54 22.93
CA LEU A 247 20.21 -19.43 23.29
C LEU A 247 20.45 -19.59 24.80
N ILE A 248 19.54 -19.07 25.64
CA ILE A 248 19.63 -19.19 27.10
C ILE A 248 19.36 -20.63 27.56
N MET A 249 18.43 -21.33 26.90
CA MET A 249 18.04 -22.71 27.26
C MET A 249 18.97 -23.78 26.69
N GLU A 250 19.75 -23.46 25.65
CA GLU A 250 20.57 -24.43 24.93
C GLU A 250 21.82 -24.85 25.72
N THR A 251 21.94 -26.14 25.99
CA THR A 251 23.07 -26.72 26.74
C THR A 251 24.18 -27.21 25.81
N ASP A 252 23.87 -27.62 24.57
CA ASP A 252 24.88 -28.05 23.60
C ASP A 252 25.70 -26.85 23.10
N GLN A 253 27.00 -26.85 23.39
CA GLN A 253 27.91 -25.79 23.01
C GLN A 253 28.01 -25.58 21.48
N LYS A 254 27.88 -26.63 20.65
CA LYS A 254 27.92 -26.53 19.19
C LYS A 254 26.66 -25.83 18.66
N VAL A 255 25.50 -26.22 19.16
CA VAL A 255 24.21 -25.61 18.79
C VAL A 255 24.15 -24.16 19.29
N ARG A 256 24.61 -23.92 20.53
CA ARG A 256 24.71 -22.59 21.14
C ARG A 256 25.59 -21.65 20.32
N ARG A 257 26.72 -22.11 19.76
CA ARG A 257 27.56 -21.30 18.85
C ARG A 257 26.82 -20.91 17.57
N LYS A 258 26.07 -21.84 16.97
CA LYS A 258 25.26 -21.56 15.76
C LYS A 258 24.12 -20.56 16.06
N LEU A 259 23.43 -20.74 17.18
CA LEU A 259 22.41 -19.80 17.68
C LEU A 259 22.99 -18.42 17.94
N ALA A 260 24.16 -18.33 18.59
CA ALA A 260 24.83 -17.07 18.87
C ALA A 260 25.22 -16.35 17.57
N PHE A 261 25.75 -17.06 16.58
CA PHE A 261 26.08 -16.49 15.27
C PHE A 261 24.83 -15.98 14.55
N PHE A 262 23.74 -16.76 14.54
CA PHE A 262 22.50 -16.34 13.90
C PHE A 262 21.86 -15.14 14.60
N SER A 263 21.83 -15.15 15.94
CA SER A 263 21.37 -14.03 16.76
C SER A 263 22.21 -12.76 16.51
N LEU A 264 23.54 -12.89 16.44
CA LEU A 264 24.44 -11.77 16.15
C LEU A 264 24.14 -11.16 14.78
N ARG A 265 23.94 -11.99 13.75
CA ARG A 265 23.57 -11.53 12.39
C ARG A 265 22.24 -10.77 12.39
N ARG A 266 21.29 -11.14 13.24
CA ARG A 266 19.99 -10.46 13.38
C ARG A 266 20.07 -9.19 14.23
N LEU A 267 20.86 -9.19 15.30
CA LEU A 267 21.01 -8.04 16.20
C LEU A 267 21.62 -6.81 15.50
N HIS A 268 22.52 -7.03 14.55
CA HIS A 268 23.10 -5.95 13.75
C HIS A 268 22.20 -5.47 12.59
N ALA A 269 21.02 -6.06 12.42
CA ALA A 269 20.10 -5.78 11.31
C ALA A 269 18.65 -5.84 11.80
N ASP A 270 18.26 -4.91 12.68
CA ASP A 270 16.85 -4.67 13.01
C ASP A 270 16.06 -4.52 11.72
N PHE A 271 15.11 -5.43 11.51
CA PHE A 271 14.39 -5.45 10.26
C PHE A 271 13.37 -4.33 10.26
N HIS A 272 13.49 -3.44 9.28
CA HIS A 272 12.51 -2.40 9.01
C HIS A 272 11.86 -2.67 7.67
N PHE A 273 10.53 -2.69 7.66
CA PHE A 273 9.80 -2.87 6.40
C PHE A 273 9.96 -1.62 5.54
N THR A 274 10.72 -1.73 4.44
CA THR A 274 10.96 -0.61 3.51
C THR A 274 10.50 -0.96 2.10
N LEU A 275 9.86 -0.01 1.43
CA LEU A 275 9.62 -0.04 -0.01
C LEU A 275 10.76 0.70 -0.72
N CYS A 276 11.21 0.14 -1.85
CA CYS A 276 12.34 0.67 -2.64
C CYS A 276 13.66 0.82 -1.85
N GLY A 277 13.77 0.21 -0.66
CA GLY A 277 14.94 0.34 0.22
C GLY A 277 15.05 1.68 0.97
N PHE A 278 14.11 2.62 0.80
CA PHE A 278 14.17 3.93 1.47
C PHE A 278 12.87 4.33 2.19
N TYR A 279 11.72 3.86 1.73
CA TYR A 279 10.43 4.29 2.26
C TYR A 279 9.92 3.34 3.37
N LYS A 280 10.13 3.70 4.63
CA LYS A 280 9.78 2.86 5.80
C LYS A 280 8.26 2.78 6.05
N ILE A 281 7.65 1.63 5.87
CA ILE A 281 6.21 1.46 6.14
C ILE A 281 5.95 1.30 7.63
N ASN A 282 5.59 2.39 8.31
CA ASN A 282 5.14 2.38 9.70
C ASN A 282 4.03 3.40 9.95
N TYR A 283 3.24 3.21 11.02
CA TYR A 283 2.12 4.11 11.31
C TYR A 283 2.54 5.56 11.56
N ARG A 284 3.78 5.80 11.99
CA ARG A 284 4.31 7.16 12.10
C ARG A 284 4.38 7.84 10.72
N GLN A 285 4.82 7.15 9.68
CA GLN A 285 4.82 7.68 8.32
C GLN A 285 3.40 7.90 7.79
N LEU A 286 2.48 6.98 8.06
CA LEU A 286 1.07 7.16 7.69
C LEU A 286 0.47 8.42 8.35
N LEU A 287 0.70 8.61 9.65
CA LEU A 287 0.23 9.78 10.38
C LEU A 287 0.85 11.07 9.85
N LEU A 288 2.15 11.07 9.53
CA LEU A 288 2.83 12.21 8.93
C LEU A 288 2.26 12.56 7.54
N LEU A 289 1.94 11.57 6.71
CA LEU A 289 1.28 11.79 5.43
C LEU A 289 -0.12 12.40 5.62
N LEU A 290 -0.93 11.83 6.51
CA LEU A 290 -2.28 12.33 6.79
C LEU A 290 -2.24 13.76 7.34
N SER A 291 -1.30 14.05 8.24
CA SER A 291 -1.09 15.39 8.78
C SER A 291 -0.77 16.39 7.68
N LYS A 292 0.10 16.06 6.72
CA LYS A 292 0.41 16.93 5.58
C LYS A 292 -0.83 17.21 4.72
N VAL A 293 -1.65 16.20 4.46
CA VAL A 293 -2.90 16.37 3.69
C VAL A 293 -3.88 17.25 4.44
N ILE A 294 -4.06 17.03 5.74
CA ILE A 294 -4.92 17.87 6.58
C ILE A 294 -4.43 19.32 6.59
N THR A 295 -3.13 19.55 6.81
CA THR A 295 -2.54 20.90 6.79
C THR A 295 -2.77 21.58 5.45
N PHE A 296 -2.56 20.87 4.33
CA PHE A 296 -2.86 21.40 3.00
C PHE A 296 -4.33 21.80 2.87
N LEU A 297 -5.26 20.94 3.26
CA LEU A 297 -6.70 21.20 3.17
C LEU A 297 -7.12 22.39 4.05
N VAL A 298 -6.57 22.51 5.26
CA VAL A 298 -6.82 23.65 6.16
C VAL A 298 -6.36 24.96 5.53
N ILE A 299 -5.17 24.98 4.92
CA ILE A 299 -4.65 26.15 4.19
C ILE A 299 -5.61 26.54 3.06
N GLN A 300 -6.11 25.57 2.29
CA GLN A 300 -7.08 25.84 1.21
C GLN A 300 -8.41 26.40 1.73
N ILE A 301 -8.91 25.90 2.86
CA ILE A 301 -10.12 26.44 3.51
C ILE A 301 -9.90 27.89 3.96
N GLN A 302 -8.73 28.20 4.53
CA GLN A 302 -8.38 29.55 4.95
C GLN A 302 -8.31 30.52 3.76
N PHE A 303 -7.66 30.13 2.66
CA PHE A 303 -7.63 30.93 1.43
C PHE A 303 -9.03 31.15 0.86
N LYS A 304 -9.85 30.10 0.82
CA LYS A 304 -11.25 30.23 0.39
C LYS A 304 -11.98 31.26 1.24
N ARG A 305 -11.89 31.17 2.57
CA ARG A 305 -12.56 32.09 3.50
C ARG A 305 -12.10 33.54 3.32
N HIS A 306 -10.79 33.77 3.16
CA HIS A 306 -10.24 35.11 2.98
C HIS A 306 -10.83 35.79 1.74
N ARG A 307 -10.93 35.07 0.61
CA ARG A 307 -11.54 35.60 -0.62
C ARG A 307 -13.00 35.99 -0.47
N TYR A 308 -13.80 35.24 0.29
CA TYR A 308 -15.20 35.64 0.54
C TYR A 308 -15.29 36.93 1.35
N SER A 309 -14.33 37.19 2.23
CA SER A 309 -14.27 38.44 2.99
C SER A 309 -13.96 39.63 2.06
N GLU A 310 -12.97 39.50 1.18
CA GLU A 310 -12.61 40.54 0.21
C GLU A 310 -13.71 40.81 -0.82
N ALA A 311 -14.45 39.78 -1.24
CA ALA A 311 -15.54 39.94 -2.20
C ALA A 311 -16.82 40.55 -1.58
N SER A 312 -16.88 40.69 -0.24
CA SER A 312 -18.03 41.26 0.48
C SER A 312 -17.82 42.72 0.91
N GLU A 313 -16.62 43.26 0.71
CA GLU A 313 -16.26 44.69 0.86
C GLU A 313 -16.32 45.42 -0.48
#